data_AF-A0A382UGN5-F1
#
_entry.id   AF-A0A382UGN5-F1
#
_cell.length_a   1.000
_cell.length_b   1.000
_cell.length_c   1.000
_cell.angle_alpha   90.00
_cell.angle_beta   90.00
_cell.angle_gamma   90.00
#
_symmetry.space_group_name_H-M   'P 1'
#
loop_
_entity.id
_entity.type
_entity.pdbx_description
1 polymer ?
#
loop_
_entity_poly.entity_id
_entity_poly.type
_entity_poly.pdbx_seq_one_letter_code
_entity_poly.pdbx_strand_id
1 'polypeptide(L)'
;ADRVHLRLNLSDFKDIADPSTYTGLGEYYYSFHYILDNEPGWNTITMPLVRNDDWGAPGSGGGGFNLTGWAGDAGNGELDIDAIGGFHLEFSISGGGDGDHSLGTIILDDFKLTGSLNALNNPGFESGDESGDDFGWGSAHAGEGQAHTEIVTDPEMAYSGDNYARIGTDNGAAWAVFYSEDVVPAQFGETWRFSGYAKSLSAVDGDFGAFKLEGKDADNNVLGTTDDVFLAITEEWGSHFIEFVMPEGVTQVTAVIVASRWDGANCDYAFDDMFLMSMGVLDVIPPAPVQNV
;
A
#
# COMPACT_ATOMS: atom_id res chain seq x y z
N ALA A 1 -21.09 -4.58 -34.37
CA ALA A 1 -20.28 -3.93 -33.33
C ALA A 1 -21.26 -3.42 -32.29
N ASP A 2 -20.88 -3.49 -31.02
CA ASP A 2 -21.63 -3.22 -29.80
C ASP A 2 -22.57 -4.32 -29.30
N ARG A 3 -22.22 -5.60 -29.53
CA ARG A 3 -23.12 -6.69 -29.12
C ARG A 3 -22.87 -7.19 -27.72
N VAL A 4 -21.61 -7.40 -27.35
CA VAL A 4 -21.23 -7.83 -25.99
C VAL A 4 -20.15 -6.90 -25.50
N HIS A 5 -20.31 -6.38 -24.29
CA HIS A 5 -19.34 -5.51 -23.64
C HIS A 5 -18.82 -6.19 -22.38
N LEU A 6 -17.52 -6.08 -22.14
CA LEU A 6 -16.94 -6.40 -20.86
C LEU A 6 -17.00 -5.16 -19.98
N ARG A 7 -17.38 -5.34 -18.72
CA ARG A 7 -17.28 -4.31 -17.68
C ARG A 7 -16.57 -4.88 -16.47
N LEU A 8 -15.70 -4.08 -15.89
CA LEU A 8 -15.22 -4.25 -14.53
C LEU A 8 -16.04 -3.29 -13.68
N ASN A 9 -16.75 -3.82 -12.70
CA ASN A 9 -17.58 -3.01 -11.81
C ASN A 9 -17.00 -3.03 -10.41
N LEU A 10 -17.13 -1.94 -9.67
CA LEU A 10 -16.72 -1.84 -8.27
C LEU A 10 -17.92 -1.61 -7.36
N SER A 11 -17.83 -2.22 -6.18
CA SER A 11 -18.77 -2.05 -5.08
C SER A 11 -18.11 -1.19 -4.01
N ASP A 12 -18.53 0.07 -3.91
CA ASP A 12 -18.07 1.01 -2.90
C ASP A 12 -18.95 0.93 -1.65
N PHE A 13 -18.34 0.63 -0.51
CA PHE A 13 -19.02 0.39 0.75
C PHE A 13 -18.85 1.55 1.75
N LYS A 14 -18.38 2.73 1.34
CA LYS A 14 -18.11 3.85 2.27
C LYS A 14 -19.27 4.18 3.20
N ASP A 15 -20.48 4.22 2.66
CA ASP A 15 -21.71 4.55 3.38
C ASP A 15 -22.45 3.31 3.94
N ILE A 16 -21.84 2.13 3.85
CA ILE A 16 -22.39 0.90 4.42
C ILE A 16 -21.97 0.80 5.89
N ALA A 17 -22.95 0.94 6.79
CA ALA A 17 -22.71 0.98 8.23
C ALA A 17 -22.08 -0.31 8.80
N ASP A 18 -22.40 -1.48 8.24
CA ASP A 18 -21.80 -2.76 8.62
C ASP A 18 -21.53 -3.63 7.38
N PRO A 19 -20.34 -3.49 6.78
CA PRO A 19 -19.94 -4.28 5.61
C PRO A 19 -19.94 -5.80 5.85
N SER A 20 -19.80 -6.25 7.11
CA SER A 20 -19.64 -7.67 7.43
C SER A 20 -20.93 -8.49 7.28
N THR A 21 -22.08 -7.81 7.35
CA THR A 21 -23.41 -8.42 7.22
C THR A 21 -24.15 -7.98 5.96
N TYR A 22 -23.58 -7.04 5.20
CA TYR A 22 -24.17 -6.50 4.00
C TYR A 22 -24.03 -7.46 2.80
N THR A 23 -25.09 -7.59 2.01
CA THR A 23 -25.17 -8.52 0.87
C THR A 23 -25.58 -7.84 -0.44
N GLY A 24 -25.70 -6.51 -0.44
CA GLY A 24 -26.00 -5.74 -1.64
C GLY A 24 -24.74 -5.39 -2.44
N LEU A 25 -24.88 -4.43 -3.35
CA LEU A 25 -23.80 -4.02 -4.26
C LEU A 25 -23.02 -2.78 -3.80
N GLY A 26 -23.45 -2.09 -2.74
CA GLY A 26 -22.90 -0.79 -2.35
C GLY A 26 -23.25 0.29 -3.36
N GLU A 27 -22.57 1.44 -3.28
CA GLU A 27 -22.58 2.39 -4.39
C GLU A 27 -21.80 1.79 -5.57
N TYR A 28 -22.48 1.63 -6.71
CA TYR A 28 -22.04 0.70 -7.75
C TYR A 28 -21.50 1.42 -8.99
N TYR A 29 -20.23 1.18 -9.26
CA TYR A 29 -19.44 1.88 -10.27
C TYR A 29 -19.16 0.98 -11.47
N TYR A 30 -19.28 1.54 -12.68
CA TYR A 30 -19.14 0.80 -13.93
C TYR A 30 -17.94 1.26 -14.75
N SER A 31 -17.25 0.31 -15.39
CA SER A 31 -16.38 0.58 -16.52
C SER A 31 -17.03 0.11 -17.83
N PHE A 32 -16.56 0.60 -18.98
CA PHE A 32 -17.09 0.21 -20.28
C PHE A 32 -15.96 -0.21 -21.24
N HIS A 33 -15.93 -1.48 -21.63
CA HIS A 33 -14.93 -2.03 -22.54
C HIS A 33 -15.56 -2.75 -23.73
N TYR A 34 -15.30 -2.21 -24.92
CA TYR A 34 -15.84 -2.67 -26.21
C TYR A 34 -14.89 -3.65 -26.92
N ILE A 35 -14.00 -4.31 -26.17
CA ILE A 35 -12.93 -5.13 -26.73
C ILE A 35 -13.43 -6.37 -27.48
N LEU A 36 -14.66 -6.83 -27.18
CA LEU A 36 -15.25 -8.01 -27.80
C LEU A 36 -15.80 -7.74 -29.20
N ASP A 37 -15.77 -6.49 -29.66
CA ASP A 37 -16.04 -6.11 -31.06
C ASP A 37 -14.77 -6.09 -31.92
N ASN A 38 -13.58 -6.21 -31.31
CA ASN A 38 -12.30 -6.25 -32.02
C ASN A 38 -12.03 -7.64 -32.59
N GLU A 39 -11.02 -7.71 -33.47
CA GLU A 39 -10.53 -9.00 -33.98
C GLU A 39 -10.12 -9.94 -32.83
N PRO A 40 -10.45 -11.24 -32.91
CA PRO A 40 -10.10 -12.21 -31.88
C PRO A 40 -8.59 -12.27 -31.61
N GLY A 41 -8.20 -12.35 -30.33
CA GLY A 41 -6.80 -12.44 -29.90
C GLY A 41 -6.61 -11.95 -28.47
N TRP A 42 -5.35 -11.91 -28.03
CA TRP A 42 -4.98 -11.29 -26.76
C TRP A 42 -5.09 -9.78 -26.85
N ASN A 43 -5.85 -9.20 -25.92
CA ASN A 43 -6.02 -7.77 -25.78
C ASN A 43 -5.75 -7.39 -24.32
N THR A 44 -5.04 -6.28 -24.09
CA THR A 44 -4.75 -5.76 -22.75
C THR A 44 -5.60 -4.52 -22.49
N ILE A 45 -6.24 -4.47 -21.32
CA ILE A 45 -6.97 -3.30 -20.83
C ILE A 45 -6.19 -2.75 -19.65
N THR A 46 -5.85 -1.46 -19.71
CA THR A 46 -5.26 -0.72 -18.60
C THR A 46 -6.14 0.47 -18.31
N MET A 47 -6.56 0.63 -17.06
CA MET A 47 -7.48 1.69 -16.64
C MET A 47 -7.11 2.23 -15.25
N PRO A 48 -7.20 3.54 -15.01
CA PRO A 48 -7.04 4.12 -13.67
C PRO A 48 -8.19 3.74 -12.73
N LEU A 49 -7.86 3.61 -11.43
CA LEU A 49 -8.81 3.49 -10.34
C LEU A 49 -9.32 4.89 -9.92
N VAL A 50 -10.12 5.51 -10.79
CA VAL A 50 -10.67 6.86 -10.56
C VAL A 50 -12.08 6.95 -11.13
N ARG A 51 -12.98 7.67 -10.46
CA ARG A 51 -14.23 8.10 -11.07
C ARG A 51 -13.94 9.25 -12.04
N ASN A 52 -14.31 9.09 -13.30
CA ASN A 52 -14.23 10.17 -14.27
C ASN A 52 -15.51 10.37 -15.08
N ASP A 53 -16.52 9.51 -14.88
CA ASP A 53 -17.78 9.51 -15.64
C ASP A 53 -17.57 9.58 -17.16
N ASP A 54 -16.46 9.02 -17.61
CA ASP A 54 -16.10 8.96 -19.02
C ASP A 54 -16.54 7.62 -19.62
N TRP A 55 -17.40 7.73 -20.62
CA TRP A 55 -18.02 6.61 -21.32
C TRP A 55 -17.12 6.06 -22.44
N GLY A 56 -15.98 6.69 -22.72
CA GLY A 56 -14.99 6.21 -23.68
C GLY A 56 -14.18 5.02 -23.17
N ALA A 57 -13.72 4.17 -24.09
CA ALA A 57 -12.76 3.11 -23.76
C ALA A 57 -11.36 3.70 -23.46
N PRO A 58 -10.55 3.06 -22.60
CA PRO A 58 -9.16 3.44 -22.35
C PRO A 58 -8.38 3.68 -23.65
N GLY A 59 -7.72 4.85 -23.76
CA GLY A 59 -6.96 5.26 -24.95
C GLY A 59 -7.76 5.96 -26.06
N SER A 60 -9.10 6.09 -25.91
CA SER A 60 -9.99 6.79 -26.86
C SER A 60 -10.64 8.05 -26.25
N GLY A 61 -10.06 8.56 -25.15
CA GLY A 61 -10.64 9.64 -24.36
C GLY A 61 -11.69 9.15 -23.38
N GLY A 62 -11.43 8.03 -22.70
CA GLY A 62 -12.11 7.58 -21.48
C GLY A 62 -11.28 6.55 -20.73
N GLY A 63 -11.84 5.89 -19.71
CA GLY A 63 -11.16 4.76 -19.05
C GLY A 63 -11.13 4.75 -17.52
N GLY A 64 -12.02 5.44 -16.82
CA GLY A 64 -12.19 5.29 -15.37
C GLY A 64 -13.50 4.58 -15.04
N PHE A 65 -14.02 4.85 -13.85
CA PHE A 65 -15.30 4.38 -13.39
C PHE A 65 -16.39 5.45 -13.54
N ASN A 66 -17.62 4.99 -13.73
CA ASN A 66 -18.81 5.80 -13.94
C ASN A 66 -19.85 5.47 -12.87
N LEU A 67 -20.40 6.49 -12.20
CA LEU A 67 -21.54 6.32 -11.29
C LEU A 67 -22.85 6.49 -12.08
N THR A 68 -23.45 5.38 -12.50
CA THR A 68 -24.63 5.41 -13.39
C THR A 68 -25.95 5.49 -12.64
N GLY A 69 -26.00 5.02 -11.40
CA GLY A 69 -27.22 4.84 -10.62
C GLY A 69 -28.17 3.75 -11.15
N TRP A 70 -27.69 2.85 -12.02
CA TRP A 70 -28.52 1.77 -12.58
C TRP A 70 -28.75 0.60 -11.63
N ALA A 71 -27.78 0.36 -10.74
CA ALA A 71 -27.84 -0.64 -9.70
C ALA A 71 -27.08 -0.14 -8.47
N GLY A 72 -27.18 -0.90 -7.38
CA GLY A 72 -26.57 -0.54 -6.10
C GLY A 72 -27.43 0.40 -5.27
N ASP A 73 -26.86 0.78 -4.13
CA ASP A 73 -27.43 1.72 -3.19
C ASP A 73 -26.89 3.13 -3.49
N ALA A 74 -27.58 4.16 -2.99
CA ALA A 74 -27.06 5.51 -3.04
C ALA A 74 -25.95 5.69 -2.00
N GLY A 75 -24.84 6.33 -2.37
CA GLY A 75 -23.75 6.71 -1.47
C GLY A 75 -23.44 8.21 -1.53
N ASN A 76 -22.19 8.55 -1.25
CA ASN A 76 -21.66 9.90 -1.23
C ASN A 76 -21.33 10.43 -2.65
N GLY A 77 -21.36 9.57 -3.67
CA GLY A 77 -21.00 9.91 -5.02
C GLY A 77 -19.50 10.11 -5.21
N GLU A 78 -18.64 9.52 -4.38
CA GLU A 78 -17.20 9.49 -4.60
C GLU A 78 -16.73 8.05 -4.71
N LEU A 79 -15.68 7.79 -5.50
CA LEU A 79 -15.06 6.46 -5.52
C LEU A 79 -14.02 6.40 -4.40
N ASP A 80 -14.44 5.91 -3.23
CA ASP A 80 -13.63 5.71 -2.03
C ASP A 80 -12.78 4.44 -2.19
N ILE A 81 -11.56 4.61 -2.71
CA ILE A 81 -10.63 3.51 -2.96
C ILE A 81 -10.22 2.74 -1.68
N ASP A 82 -10.39 3.34 -0.51
CA ASP A 82 -10.21 2.73 0.82
C ASP A 82 -11.41 1.90 1.29
N ALA A 83 -12.56 1.98 0.60
CA ALA A 83 -13.82 1.34 0.98
C ALA A 83 -14.38 0.38 -0.08
N ILE A 84 -13.54 -0.09 -1.02
CA ILE A 84 -13.97 -1.08 -2.03
C ILE A 84 -14.26 -2.43 -1.37
N GLY A 85 -15.55 -2.77 -1.28
CA GLY A 85 -16.04 -4.03 -0.70
C GLY A 85 -15.99 -5.22 -1.67
N GLY A 86 -15.85 -4.96 -2.97
CA GLY A 86 -15.75 -6.01 -3.97
C GLY A 86 -15.71 -5.51 -5.42
N PHE A 87 -15.54 -6.45 -6.35
CA PHE A 87 -15.59 -6.18 -7.79
C PHE A 87 -16.36 -7.27 -8.52
N HIS A 88 -16.87 -6.92 -9.71
CA HIS A 88 -17.58 -7.86 -10.58
C HIS A 88 -17.06 -7.76 -12.01
N LEU A 89 -17.01 -8.90 -12.70
CA LEU A 89 -16.84 -8.95 -14.14
C LEU A 89 -18.21 -9.16 -14.77
N GLU A 90 -18.67 -8.17 -15.53
CA GLU A 90 -19.98 -8.20 -16.17
C GLU A 90 -19.82 -8.31 -17.69
N PHE A 91 -20.62 -9.20 -18.29
CA PHE A 91 -20.80 -9.27 -19.72
C PHE A 91 -22.19 -8.74 -20.07
N SER A 92 -22.23 -7.51 -20.59
CA SER A 92 -23.47 -6.86 -20.99
C SER A 92 -23.76 -7.17 -22.46
N ILE A 93 -24.92 -7.77 -22.75
CA ILE A 93 -25.37 -8.06 -24.11
C ILE A 93 -26.59 -7.21 -24.44
N SER A 94 -26.48 -6.30 -25.40
CA SER A 94 -27.56 -5.46 -25.91
C SER A 94 -28.32 -4.63 -24.84
N GLY A 95 -28.40 -3.31 -24.99
CA GLY A 95 -28.90 -2.42 -23.92
C GLY A 95 -30.42 -2.45 -23.60
N GLY A 96 -31.23 -3.23 -24.32
CA GLY A 96 -32.69 -3.13 -24.31
C GLY A 96 -33.45 -4.11 -23.41
N GLY A 97 -32.81 -5.17 -22.90
CA GLY A 97 -33.49 -6.19 -22.08
C GLY A 97 -34.44 -7.13 -22.84
N ASP A 98 -34.46 -7.08 -24.18
CA ASP A 98 -35.38 -7.83 -25.05
C ASP A 98 -35.01 -9.33 -25.25
N GLY A 99 -34.04 -9.84 -24.49
CA GLY A 99 -33.56 -11.22 -24.59
C GLY A 99 -32.73 -11.45 -25.86
N ASP A 100 -31.41 -11.43 -25.71
CA ASP A 100 -30.46 -11.67 -26.80
C ASP A 100 -29.45 -12.74 -26.37
N HIS A 101 -28.77 -13.38 -27.33
CA HIS A 101 -27.73 -14.37 -27.04
C HIS A 101 -26.53 -14.26 -27.98
N SER A 102 -25.35 -14.49 -27.41
CA SER A 102 -24.09 -14.60 -28.13
C SER A 102 -23.31 -15.83 -27.69
N LEU A 103 -22.53 -16.40 -28.60
CA LEU A 103 -21.75 -17.62 -28.38
C LEU A 103 -20.28 -17.34 -28.67
N GLY A 104 -19.40 -17.84 -27.81
CA GLY A 104 -17.95 -17.68 -27.93
C GLY A 104 -17.23 -18.21 -26.69
N THR A 105 -15.90 -18.14 -26.73
CA THR A 105 -15.04 -18.47 -25.58
C THR A 105 -14.31 -17.21 -25.14
N ILE A 106 -14.29 -16.97 -23.84
CA ILE A 106 -13.58 -15.84 -23.23
C ILE A 106 -12.48 -16.41 -22.33
N ILE A 107 -11.27 -15.88 -22.48
CA ILE A 107 -10.12 -16.19 -21.64
C ILE A 107 -9.65 -14.89 -21.02
N LEU A 108 -9.48 -14.90 -19.70
CA LEU A 108 -8.93 -13.79 -18.93
C LEU A 108 -7.62 -14.26 -18.32
N ASP A 109 -6.59 -13.43 -18.39
CA ASP A 109 -5.27 -13.69 -17.81
C ASP A 109 -4.68 -12.36 -17.32
N ASP A 110 -3.72 -12.45 -16.38
CA ASP A 110 -2.98 -11.31 -15.81
C ASP A 110 -3.89 -10.19 -15.26
N PHE A 111 -5.00 -10.56 -14.59
CA PHE A 111 -5.84 -9.59 -13.88
C PHE A 111 -5.13 -9.14 -12.60
N LYS A 112 -4.69 -7.87 -12.60
CA LYS A 112 -3.94 -7.27 -11.50
C LYS A 112 -4.33 -5.80 -11.32
N LEU A 113 -4.27 -5.36 -10.07
CA LEU A 113 -4.20 -3.94 -9.74
C LEU A 113 -2.73 -3.52 -9.81
N THR A 114 -2.42 -2.48 -10.57
CA THR A 114 -1.07 -1.91 -10.69
C THR A 114 -1.06 -0.46 -10.20
N GLY A 115 0.11 -0.02 -9.76
CA GLY A 115 0.25 1.19 -8.94
C GLY A 115 0.41 0.83 -7.48
N SER A 116 0.92 1.77 -6.69
CA SER A 116 1.23 1.56 -5.30
C SER A 116 0.62 2.67 -4.46
N LEU A 117 -0.06 2.31 -3.37
CA LEU A 117 -0.37 3.25 -2.28
C LEU A 117 0.84 3.43 -1.34
N ASN A 118 2.00 2.89 -1.71
CA ASN A 118 3.22 3.12 -0.96
C ASN A 118 3.54 4.61 -0.96
N ALA A 119 3.54 5.19 0.22
CA ALA A 119 3.85 6.59 0.44
C ALA A 119 5.35 6.89 0.34
N LEU A 120 6.21 5.88 0.14
CA LEU A 120 7.66 6.00 0.04
C LEU A 120 8.10 6.21 -1.42
N ASN A 121 8.97 7.18 -1.69
CA ASN A 121 9.46 7.46 -3.05
C ASN A 121 10.58 6.52 -3.54
N ASN A 122 11.24 5.74 -2.67
CA ASN A 122 12.25 4.74 -3.06
C ASN A 122 12.24 3.50 -2.13
N PRO A 123 11.15 2.73 -2.16
CA PRO A 123 10.95 1.64 -1.20
C PRO A 123 11.90 0.45 -1.34
N GLY A 124 12.34 0.15 -2.57
CA GLY A 124 13.28 -0.94 -2.86
C GLY A 124 14.73 -0.46 -3.04
N PHE A 125 15.04 0.80 -2.69
CA PHE A 125 16.41 1.34 -2.74
C PHE A 125 17.09 1.32 -4.14
N GLU A 126 16.32 1.10 -5.20
CA GLU A 126 16.82 0.97 -6.58
C GLU A 126 17.14 2.31 -7.26
N SER A 127 16.61 3.40 -6.72
CA SER A 127 16.89 4.73 -7.25
C SER A 127 18.25 5.18 -6.72
N GLY A 128 19.30 5.06 -7.55
CA GLY A 128 20.59 5.69 -7.29
C GLY A 128 20.51 7.20 -7.53
N ASP A 129 21.41 7.95 -6.90
CA ASP A 129 21.49 9.40 -7.05
C ASP A 129 22.92 9.86 -7.47
N GLU A 130 22.99 10.94 -8.26
CA GLU A 130 24.23 11.58 -8.72
C GLU A 130 24.86 12.52 -7.65
N SER A 131 24.19 12.71 -6.51
CA SER A 131 24.45 13.66 -5.41
C SER A 131 24.94 13.02 -4.09
N GLY A 132 24.90 11.68 -3.95
CA GLY A 132 25.09 10.91 -2.73
C GLY A 132 23.94 10.92 -1.69
N ASP A 133 22.71 11.35 -2.02
CA ASP A 133 21.56 11.22 -1.10
C ASP A 133 20.56 10.17 -1.61
N ASP A 134 20.37 9.09 -0.83
CA ASP A 134 19.49 7.98 -1.22
C ASP A 134 18.04 8.48 -1.29
N PHE A 135 17.62 8.93 -2.46
CA PHE A 135 16.39 9.68 -2.71
C PHE A 135 15.19 9.11 -1.95
N GLY A 136 14.69 9.81 -0.94
CA GLY A 136 13.52 9.42 -0.12
C GLY A 136 13.85 8.82 1.25
N TRP A 137 15.12 8.52 1.53
CA TRP A 137 15.59 7.98 2.81
C TRP A 137 16.80 8.73 3.37
N GLY A 138 16.63 9.27 4.56
CA GLY A 138 17.71 9.84 5.36
C GLY A 138 18.29 8.78 6.29
N SER A 139 19.52 8.97 6.73
CA SER A 139 20.16 8.08 7.69
C SER A 139 20.87 8.84 8.81
N ALA A 140 21.00 8.19 9.97
CA ALA A 140 21.77 8.68 11.10
C ALA A 140 22.23 7.50 11.97
N HIS A 141 23.39 7.62 12.60
CA HIS A 141 23.91 6.59 13.49
C HIS A 141 24.82 7.17 14.57
N ALA A 142 25.19 6.33 15.55
CA ALA A 142 25.99 6.70 16.72
C ALA A 142 27.42 7.20 16.42
N GLY A 143 27.84 7.21 15.16
CA GLY A 143 29.15 7.66 14.68
C GLY A 143 29.95 6.57 13.96
N GLU A 144 30.91 7.00 13.13
CA GLU A 144 31.78 6.13 12.35
C GLU A 144 32.53 5.10 13.21
N GLY A 145 32.45 3.84 12.78
CA GLY A 145 33.10 2.71 13.46
C GLY A 145 32.36 2.21 14.70
N GLN A 146 31.21 2.81 15.05
CA GLN A 146 30.29 2.29 16.06
C GLN A 146 29.04 1.66 15.45
N ALA A 147 28.61 2.17 14.30
CA ALA A 147 27.43 1.74 13.56
C ALA A 147 27.52 2.18 12.10
N HIS A 148 26.69 1.58 11.25
CA HIS A 148 26.64 1.86 9.82
C HIS A 148 25.22 1.89 9.28
N THR A 149 25.05 2.67 8.21
CA THR A 149 23.87 2.76 7.35
C THR A 149 24.38 2.96 5.93
N GLU A 150 24.10 2.05 5.01
CA GLU A 150 24.51 2.14 3.62
C GLU A 150 23.51 1.45 2.69
N ILE A 151 23.39 1.93 1.46
CA ILE A 151 22.71 1.18 0.39
C ILE A 151 23.75 0.34 -0.34
N VAL A 152 23.48 -0.95 -0.47
CA VAL A 152 24.39 -1.93 -1.05
C VAL A 152 23.83 -2.46 -2.35
N THR A 153 24.60 -2.35 -3.43
CA THR A 153 24.29 -2.98 -4.72
C THR A 153 24.86 -4.41 -4.76
N ASP A 154 23.99 -5.41 -4.57
CA ASP A 154 24.31 -6.83 -4.75
C ASP A 154 23.02 -7.60 -5.15
N PRO A 155 22.79 -7.81 -6.46
CA PRO A 155 21.59 -8.47 -6.97
C PRO A 155 21.46 -9.95 -6.56
N GLU A 156 22.54 -10.59 -6.09
CA GLU A 156 22.47 -11.97 -5.59
C GLU A 156 21.96 -12.01 -4.13
N MET A 157 21.99 -10.87 -3.44
CA MET A 157 21.64 -10.72 -2.03
C MET A 157 20.33 -9.96 -1.80
N ALA A 158 20.05 -8.95 -2.63
CA ALA A 158 18.84 -8.14 -2.57
C ALA A 158 17.58 -9.03 -2.59
N TYR A 159 16.52 -8.59 -1.90
CA TYR A 159 15.25 -9.34 -1.92
C TYR A 159 14.61 -9.24 -3.30
N SER A 160 14.62 -8.04 -3.88
CA SER A 160 14.30 -7.81 -5.28
C SER A 160 15.23 -6.74 -5.87
N GLY A 161 15.30 -6.64 -7.19
CA GLY A 161 16.16 -5.67 -7.85
C GLY A 161 17.66 -5.94 -7.64
N ASP A 162 18.43 -4.86 -7.53
CA ASP A 162 19.89 -4.87 -7.44
C ASP A 162 20.39 -4.33 -6.08
N ASN A 163 19.57 -3.61 -5.32
CA ASN A 163 19.98 -2.83 -4.15
C ASN A 163 19.20 -3.20 -2.88
N TYR A 164 19.78 -2.96 -1.71
CA TYR A 164 19.09 -3.07 -0.42
C TYR A 164 19.71 -2.14 0.62
N ALA A 165 18.96 -1.80 1.67
CA ALA A 165 19.48 -1.04 2.80
C ALA A 165 20.18 -1.96 3.80
N ARG A 166 21.43 -1.64 4.15
CA ARG A 166 22.21 -2.34 5.17
C ARG A 166 22.42 -1.44 6.38
N ILE A 167 22.15 -2.00 7.56
CA ILE A 167 22.14 -1.26 8.81
C ILE A 167 22.60 -2.14 9.97
N GLY A 168 23.38 -1.56 10.88
CA GLY A 168 23.93 -2.34 11.98
C GLY A 168 24.74 -1.55 13.00
N THR A 169 25.18 -2.27 14.03
CA THR A 169 26.12 -1.80 15.06
C THR A 169 27.43 -2.57 14.96
N ASP A 170 28.55 -1.86 15.04
CA ASP A 170 29.90 -2.42 14.82
C ASP A 170 30.74 -2.49 16.09
N ASN A 171 30.46 -1.61 17.07
CA ASN A 171 31.24 -1.55 18.29
C ASN A 171 30.54 -0.76 19.40
N GLY A 172 30.48 -1.35 20.60
CA GLY A 172 29.95 -0.70 21.79
C GLY A 172 28.44 -0.51 21.71
N ALA A 173 27.87 0.06 22.77
CA ALA A 173 26.44 0.35 22.78
C ALA A 173 26.15 1.44 21.74
N ALA A 174 25.44 1.07 20.68
CA ALA A 174 25.30 1.88 19.48
C ALA A 174 23.90 1.72 18.86
N TRP A 175 23.59 2.62 17.93
CA TRP A 175 22.34 2.68 17.19
C TRP A 175 22.58 3.22 15.79
N ALA A 176 21.70 2.83 14.88
CA ALA A 176 21.63 3.29 13.50
C ALA A 176 20.16 3.39 13.10
N VAL A 177 19.83 4.32 12.21
CA VAL A 177 18.49 4.46 11.63
C VAL A 177 18.53 4.84 10.15
N PHE A 178 17.56 4.32 9.40
CA PHE A 178 17.05 4.93 8.17
C PHE A 178 15.67 5.51 8.44
N TYR A 179 15.34 6.67 7.88
CA TYR A 179 14.03 7.30 8.04
C TYR A 179 13.53 7.88 6.72
N SER A 180 12.23 7.78 6.46
CA SER A 180 11.60 8.38 5.29
C SER A 180 11.69 9.91 5.36
N GLU A 181 12.21 10.56 4.32
CA GLU A 181 12.37 12.04 4.29
C GLU A 181 11.14 12.77 3.75
N ASP A 182 10.34 12.07 2.95
CA ASP A 182 9.13 12.65 2.39
C ASP A 182 8.15 13.05 3.48
N VAL A 183 7.48 14.18 3.28
CA VAL A 183 6.33 14.57 4.09
C VAL A 183 5.15 13.72 3.66
N VAL A 184 4.87 12.66 4.42
CA VAL A 184 3.71 11.79 4.22
C VAL A 184 2.54 12.31 5.06
N PRO A 185 1.48 12.88 4.45
CA PRO A 185 0.35 13.42 5.20
C PRO A 185 -0.38 12.33 5.97
N ALA A 186 -0.74 12.62 7.22
CA ALA A 186 -1.50 11.73 8.08
C ALA A 186 -2.46 12.55 8.96
N GLN A 187 -3.51 11.91 9.49
CA GLN A 187 -4.49 12.58 10.36
C GLN A 187 -4.81 11.76 11.60
N PHE A 188 -5.37 12.43 12.62
CA PHE A 188 -5.85 11.78 13.85
C PHE A 188 -6.79 10.60 13.56
N GLY A 189 -6.54 9.47 14.24
CA GLY A 189 -7.38 8.27 14.15
C GLY A 189 -7.10 7.39 12.93
N GLU A 190 -6.28 7.86 11.98
CA GLU A 190 -5.85 7.06 10.85
C GLU A 190 -4.83 6.00 11.30
N THR A 191 -5.03 4.76 10.87
CA THR A 191 -4.08 3.66 11.11
C THR A 191 -3.09 3.61 9.96
N TRP A 192 -1.80 3.66 10.27
CA TRP A 192 -0.73 3.49 9.29
C TRP A 192 -0.01 2.18 9.49
N ARG A 193 0.32 1.51 8.40
CA ARG A 193 1.14 0.30 8.39
C ARG A 193 2.48 0.58 7.74
N PHE A 194 3.55 0.22 8.44
CA PHE A 194 4.90 0.16 7.88
C PHE A 194 5.37 -1.28 7.82
N SER A 195 5.84 -1.72 6.66
CA SER A 195 6.26 -3.09 6.39
C SER A 195 7.45 -3.15 5.45
N GLY A 196 8.06 -4.31 5.34
CA GLY A 196 9.10 -4.60 4.37
C GLY A 196 9.69 -5.98 4.60
N TYR A 197 10.70 -6.32 3.82
CA TYR A 197 11.48 -7.54 4.00
C TYR A 197 12.72 -7.24 4.82
N ALA A 198 13.10 -8.19 5.68
CA ALA A 198 14.33 -8.09 6.47
C ALA A 198 15.06 -9.43 6.52
N LYS A 199 16.39 -9.36 6.62
CA LYS A 199 17.28 -10.51 6.76
C LYS A 199 18.47 -10.15 7.65
N SER A 200 18.88 -11.07 8.51
CA SER A 200 20.07 -10.96 9.36
C SER A 200 21.31 -11.35 8.55
N LEU A 201 22.33 -10.50 8.60
CA LEU A 201 23.64 -10.74 7.96
C LEU A 201 24.69 -11.25 8.95
N SER A 202 24.44 -11.03 10.24
CA SER A 202 25.37 -11.34 11.32
C SER A 202 25.06 -12.66 12.03
N ALA A 203 23.93 -13.31 11.70
CA ALA A 203 23.47 -14.57 12.31
C ALA A 203 23.40 -14.52 13.85
N VAL A 204 23.18 -13.32 14.41
CA VAL A 204 23.11 -13.11 15.85
C VAL A 204 21.76 -13.54 16.40
N ASP A 205 21.78 -14.28 17.51
CA ASP A 205 20.57 -14.61 18.25
C ASP A 205 20.00 -13.35 18.92
N GLY A 206 18.74 -13.03 18.62
CA GLY A 206 17.99 -11.94 19.23
C GLY A 206 17.50 -10.88 18.25
N ASP A 207 16.56 -10.07 18.73
CA ASP A 207 15.86 -9.07 17.92
C ASP A 207 16.49 -7.69 18.20
N PHE A 208 17.33 -7.22 17.27
CA PHE A 208 18.02 -5.92 17.38
C PHE A 208 17.79 -5.01 16.17
N GLY A 209 17.16 -5.54 15.12
CA GLY A 209 16.54 -4.76 14.06
C GLY A 209 15.09 -4.49 14.41
N ALA A 210 14.62 -3.27 14.17
CA ALA A 210 13.31 -2.80 14.55
C ALA A 210 12.69 -1.92 13.47
N PHE A 211 11.35 -1.84 13.52
CA PHE A 211 10.61 -0.77 12.87
C PHE A 211 10.09 0.21 13.89
N LYS A 212 9.90 1.46 13.45
CA LYS A 212 9.28 2.51 14.22
C LYS A 212 8.45 3.40 13.32
N LEU A 213 7.29 3.81 13.83
CA LEU A 213 6.45 4.86 13.25
C LEU A 213 6.42 6.07 14.18
N GLU A 214 6.51 7.26 13.62
CA GLU A 214 6.38 8.54 14.34
C GLU A 214 5.24 9.36 13.72
N GLY A 215 4.23 9.70 14.53
CA GLY A 215 3.23 10.71 14.19
C GLY A 215 3.72 12.09 14.61
N LYS A 216 3.80 13.03 13.67
CA LYS A 216 4.35 14.37 13.89
C LYS A 216 3.33 15.46 13.60
N ASP A 217 3.49 16.59 14.28
CA ASP A 217 2.80 17.83 13.91
C ASP A 217 3.49 18.53 12.71
N ALA A 218 2.93 19.66 12.29
CA ALA A 218 3.43 20.44 11.16
C ALA A 218 4.81 21.09 11.40
N ASP A 219 5.25 21.15 12.66
CA ASP A 219 6.55 21.69 13.07
C ASP A 219 7.61 20.57 13.24
N ASN A 220 7.27 19.32 12.88
CA ASN A 220 8.07 18.09 13.03
C ASN A 220 8.27 17.61 14.47
N ASN A 221 7.48 18.09 15.43
CA ASN A 221 7.51 17.52 16.78
C ASN A 221 6.81 16.16 16.77
N VAL A 222 7.45 15.14 17.36
CA VAL A 222 6.84 13.82 17.54
C VAL A 222 5.77 13.91 18.62
N LEU A 223 4.51 13.70 18.23
CA LEU A 223 3.35 13.66 19.13
C LEU A 223 3.05 12.26 19.65
N GLY A 224 3.47 11.23 18.92
CA GLY A 224 3.44 9.85 19.39
C GLY A 224 4.24 8.93 18.48
N THR A 225 4.59 7.77 19.02
CA THR A 225 5.40 6.76 18.33
C THR A 225 5.07 5.37 18.83
N THR A 226 5.38 4.37 18.01
CA THR A 226 5.38 2.95 18.41
C THR A 226 6.54 2.60 19.36
N ASP A 227 7.47 3.52 19.59
CA ASP A 227 8.84 3.22 20.02
C ASP A 227 9.51 2.21 19.05
N ASP A 228 10.69 1.71 19.42
CA ASP A 228 11.38 0.68 18.63
C ASP A 228 10.67 -0.67 18.80
N VAL A 229 10.04 -1.14 17.73
CA VAL A 229 9.40 -2.46 17.70
C VAL A 229 10.37 -3.46 17.08
N PHE A 230 11.09 -4.18 17.94
CA PHE A 230 12.06 -5.19 17.54
C PHE A 230 11.41 -6.37 16.81
N LEU A 231 12.09 -6.82 15.76
CA LEU A 231 11.60 -7.79 14.80
C LEU A 231 12.36 -9.11 14.95
N ALA A 232 11.64 -10.23 14.87
CA ALA A 232 12.22 -11.58 14.83
C ALA A 232 12.86 -11.87 13.45
N ILE A 233 13.94 -11.17 13.13
CA ILE A 233 14.65 -11.26 11.85
C ILE A 233 15.54 -12.50 11.85
N THR A 234 15.50 -13.27 10.76
CA THR A 234 16.29 -14.50 10.60
C THR A 234 17.33 -14.36 9.50
N GLU A 235 18.17 -15.38 9.28
CA GLU A 235 19.11 -15.45 8.15
C GLU A 235 18.40 -15.63 6.79
N GLU A 236 17.09 -15.86 6.78
CA GLU A 236 16.26 -15.87 5.58
C GLU A 236 15.44 -14.58 5.49
N TRP A 237 15.19 -14.12 4.26
CA TRP A 237 14.31 -12.99 4.01
C TRP A 237 12.91 -13.28 4.54
N GLY A 238 12.45 -12.46 5.48
CA GLY A 238 11.12 -12.52 6.08
C GLY A 238 10.39 -11.20 5.94
N SER A 239 9.08 -11.24 5.72
CA SER A 239 8.23 -10.04 5.72
C SER A 239 7.86 -9.66 7.16
N HIS A 240 8.00 -8.38 7.49
CA HIS A 240 7.65 -7.82 8.79
C HIS A 240 6.75 -6.61 8.63
N PHE A 241 5.93 -6.31 9.64
CA PHE A 241 5.13 -5.08 9.67
C PHE A 241 4.82 -4.63 11.09
N ILE A 242 4.53 -3.33 11.21
CA ILE A 242 3.95 -2.70 12.39
C ILE A 242 2.79 -1.81 11.98
N GLU A 243 1.89 -1.53 12.93
CA GLU A 243 0.77 -0.62 12.74
C GLU A 243 0.74 0.42 13.85
N PHE A 244 0.30 1.63 13.52
CA PHE A 244 0.17 2.72 14.47
C PHE A 244 -1.06 3.57 14.16
N VAL A 245 -1.90 3.77 15.18
CA VAL A 245 -3.04 4.71 15.10
C VAL A 245 -2.54 6.09 15.45
N MET A 246 -2.71 7.05 14.54
CA MET A 246 -2.17 8.40 14.70
C MET A 246 -2.85 9.15 15.85
N PRO A 247 -2.08 9.69 16.81
CA PRO A 247 -2.63 10.47 17.92
C PRO A 247 -3.19 11.82 17.48
N GLU A 248 -3.90 12.48 18.40
CA GLU A 248 -4.49 13.80 18.16
C GLU A 248 -3.39 14.84 17.82
N GLY A 249 -3.68 15.70 16.84
CA GLY A 249 -2.77 16.78 16.42
C GLY A 249 -1.75 16.39 15.35
N VAL A 250 -1.67 15.11 14.97
CA VAL A 250 -0.79 14.66 13.88
C VAL A 250 -1.23 15.23 12.53
N THR A 251 -0.24 15.64 11.73
CA THR A 251 -0.41 16.06 10.34
C THR A 251 0.43 15.25 9.36
N GLN A 252 1.39 14.47 9.85
CA GLN A 252 2.28 13.66 9.03
C GLN A 252 2.84 12.44 9.77
N VAL A 253 3.27 11.42 9.03
CA VAL A 253 3.89 10.20 9.54
C VAL A 253 5.32 10.04 8.99
N THR A 254 6.21 9.49 9.81
CA THR A 254 7.56 9.07 9.39
C THR A 254 7.74 7.58 9.68
N ALA A 255 8.23 6.83 8.69
CA ALA A 255 8.68 5.45 8.87
C ALA A 255 10.18 5.42 9.17
N VAL A 256 10.58 4.57 10.11
CA VAL A 256 11.97 4.44 10.56
C VAL A 256 12.35 2.97 10.67
N ILE A 257 13.47 2.61 10.03
CA ILE A 257 14.17 1.33 10.23
C ILE A 257 15.26 1.59 11.25
N VAL A 258 15.38 0.72 12.26
CA VAL A 258 16.31 0.90 13.38
C VAL A 258 17.16 -0.35 13.53
N ALA A 259 18.45 -0.17 13.81
CA ALA A 259 19.27 -1.19 14.45
C ALA A 259 19.82 -0.62 15.76
N SER A 260 19.63 -1.32 16.88
CA SER A 260 20.18 -0.87 18.16
C SER A 260 20.60 -2.02 19.07
N ARG A 261 21.75 -1.85 19.72
CA ARG A 261 22.26 -2.76 20.75
C ARG A 261 22.82 -2.01 21.93
N TRP A 262 22.33 -2.33 23.12
CA TRP A 262 22.78 -1.74 24.39
C TRP A 262 23.88 -2.58 25.07
N ASP A 263 24.03 -3.84 24.69
CA ASP A 263 24.98 -4.79 25.28
C ASP A 263 26.39 -4.70 24.69
N GLY A 264 26.56 -3.88 23.65
CA GLY A 264 27.83 -3.57 23.04
C GLY A 264 28.35 -4.60 22.03
N ALA A 265 27.53 -5.60 21.71
CA ALA A 265 27.80 -6.53 20.63
C ALA A 265 27.31 -5.97 19.28
N ASN A 266 27.69 -6.67 18.21
CA ASN A 266 27.40 -6.25 16.85
C ASN A 266 26.10 -6.85 16.36
N CYS A 267 25.41 -6.15 15.47
CA CYS A 267 24.34 -6.69 14.65
C CYS A 267 24.42 -6.05 13.27
N ASP A 268 23.86 -6.74 12.29
CA ASP A 268 23.92 -6.35 10.88
C ASP A 268 22.72 -6.97 10.17
N TYR A 269 21.97 -6.13 9.47
CA TYR A 269 20.69 -6.46 8.86
C TYR A 269 20.58 -5.84 7.47
N ALA A 270 19.96 -6.58 6.56
CA ALA A 270 19.48 -6.10 5.29
C ALA A 270 17.97 -5.86 5.36
N PHE A 271 17.51 -4.75 4.79
CA PHE A 271 16.11 -4.40 4.61
C PHE A 271 15.86 -4.04 3.15
N ASP A 272 14.71 -4.44 2.62
CA ASP A 272 14.37 -4.24 1.23
C ASP A 272 12.85 -4.26 1.01
N ASP A 273 12.40 -3.71 -0.13
CA ASP A 273 11.00 -3.60 -0.54
C ASP A 273 10.09 -3.06 0.58
N MET A 274 10.48 -1.90 1.10
CA MET A 274 9.77 -1.21 2.17
C MET A 274 8.41 -0.69 1.71
N PHE A 275 7.46 -0.56 2.62
CA PHE A 275 6.12 -0.17 2.27
C PHE A 275 5.42 0.57 3.41
N LEU A 276 4.90 1.76 3.12
CA LEU A 276 4.15 2.59 4.06
C LEU A 276 2.79 2.93 3.44
N MET A 277 1.69 2.57 4.10
CA MET A 277 0.35 2.96 3.65
C MET A 277 -0.57 3.32 4.81
N SER A 278 -1.53 4.19 4.52
CA SER A 278 -2.73 4.33 5.33
C SER A 278 -3.62 3.10 5.16
N MET A 279 -4.09 2.56 6.28
CA MET A 279 -5.11 1.52 6.38
C MET A 279 -6.50 2.13 6.61
N GLY A 280 -6.63 3.46 6.54
CA GLY A 280 -7.84 4.21 6.84
C GLY A 280 -8.05 4.44 8.34
N VAL A 281 -9.16 5.11 8.66
CA VAL A 281 -9.62 5.32 10.04
C VAL A 281 -10.43 4.09 10.45
N LEU A 282 -9.77 3.12 11.08
CA LEU A 282 -10.47 2.02 11.75
C LEU A 282 -11.26 2.58 12.92
N ASP A 283 -12.54 2.19 13.03
CA ASP A 283 -13.49 2.77 14.00
C ASP A 283 -12.92 2.77 15.43
N VAL A 284 -12.42 3.93 15.86
CA VAL A 284 -11.81 4.14 17.19
C VAL A 284 -12.88 4.29 18.27
N ILE A 285 -14.17 4.30 17.87
CA ILE A 285 -15.31 4.38 18.78
C ILE A 285 -15.74 2.94 19.11
N PRO A 286 -15.54 2.48 20.36
CA PRO A 286 -16.08 1.18 20.75
C PRO A 286 -17.61 1.20 20.55
N PRO A 287 -18.19 0.13 19.96
CA PRO A 287 -19.63 0.07 19.71
C PRO A 287 -20.36 0.31 21.02
N ALA A 288 -21.43 1.12 20.96
CA ALA A 288 -22.25 1.39 22.13
C ALA A 288 -22.67 0.05 22.77
N PRO A 289 -22.43 -0.15 24.08
CA PRO A 289 -22.81 -1.40 24.73
C PRO A 289 -24.31 -1.62 24.53
N VAL A 290 -24.67 -2.80 24.04
CA VAL A 290 -26.07 -3.20 23.85
C VAL A 290 -26.80 -3.03 25.18
N GLN A 291 -27.63 -2.00 25.28
CA GLN A 291 -28.57 -1.86 26.38
C GLN A 291 -29.64 -2.91 26.15
N ASN A 292 -29.85 -3.81 27.12
CA ASN A 292 -30.95 -4.77 27.06
C ASN A 292 -32.27 -4.01 26.84
N VAL A 293 -32.91 -4.29 25.70
CA VAL A 293 -34.27 -3.83 25.36
C VAL A 293 -35.29 -4.67 26.13
#